data_AF-A0A9D8BY25-F1
#
_entry.id   AF-A0A9D8BY25-F1
#
_cell.length_a   1.000
_cell.length_b   1.000
_cell.length_c   1.000
_cell.angle_alpha   90.00
_cell.angle_beta   90.00
_cell.angle_gamma   90.00
#
_symmetry.space_group_name_H-M   'P 1'
#
loop_
_entity.id
_entity.type
_entity.pdbx_description
1 polymer ?
#
loop_
_entity_poly.entity_id
_entity_poly.type
_entity_poly.pdbx_seq_one_letter_code
_entity_poly.pdbx_strand_id
1 'polypeptide(L)'
;MKLFWSMLIYLPVTAVAQNIETGCITAGRLDSGGRWAPQLSSVRLLDNEGKQILVKIKSELNRVRAAALDEATPFSRCEGEKFLKRGDNSPLSEAQVTAIRPGTVTVVGVGFPKLRVGGELVELQVQVGSKEILMVTP
;
A
#
# COMPACT_ATOMS: atom_id res chain seq x y z
N MET A 1 -66.31 -7.66 11.54
CA MET A 1 -64.92 -8.00 11.92
C MET A 1 -64.01 -7.55 10.78
N LYS A 2 -63.13 -6.57 11.02
CA LYS A 2 -62.21 -6.02 10.00
C LYS A 2 -60.85 -6.72 10.15
N LEU A 3 -60.47 -7.51 9.15
CA LEU A 3 -59.15 -8.13 9.04
C LEU A 3 -58.16 -7.07 8.52
N PHE A 4 -57.30 -6.56 9.40
CA PHE A 4 -56.18 -5.71 9.04
C PHE A 4 -55.04 -6.60 8.52
N TRP A 5 -54.80 -6.52 7.21
CA TRP A 5 -53.71 -7.23 6.54
C TRP A 5 -52.46 -6.35 6.64
N SER A 6 -51.61 -6.59 7.65
CA SER A 6 -50.31 -5.94 7.75
C SER A 6 -49.36 -6.55 6.72
N MET A 7 -49.19 -5.84 5.61
CA MET A 7 -48.19 -6.13 4.58
C MET A 7 -46.80 -5.69 5.09
N LEU A 8 -45.98 -6.66 5.50
CA LEU A 8 -44.56 -6.44 5.82
C LEU A 8 -43.78 -6.33 4.51
N ILE A 9 -43.31 -5.12 4.21
CA ILE A 9 -42.45 -4.84 3.06
C ILE A 9 -41.03 -5.28 3.42
N TYR A 10 -40.57 -6.39 2.81
CA TYR A 10 -39.19 -6.85 2.89
C TYR A 10 -38.35 -6.06 1.86
N LEU A 11 -37.52 -5.13 2.32
CA LEU A 11 -36.53 -4.46 1.48
C LEU A 11 -35.25 -5.31 1.44
N PRO A 12 -34.82 -5.82 0.27
CA PRO A 12 -33.55 -6.54 0.17
C PRO A 12 -32.38 -5.54 0.28
N VAL A 13 -31.56 -5.69 1.32
CA VAL A 13 -30.26 -5.00 1.42
C VAL A 13 -29.31 -5.65 0.41
N THR A 14 -29.01 -4.95 -0.68
CA THR A 14 -28.00 -5.39 -1.65
C THR A 14 -26.61 -5.03 -1.12
N ALA A 15 -25.87 -6.03 -0.62
CA ALA A 15 -24.47 -5.86 -0.25
C ALA A 15 -23.62 -5.78 -1.53
N VAL A 16 -22.97 -4.64 -1.75
CA VAL A 16 -22.01 -4.47 -2.85
C VAL A 16 -20.68 -5.05 -2.38
N ALA A 17 -20.23 -6.16 -2.96
CA ALA A 17 -18.91 -6.72 -2.66
C ALA A 17 -17.82 -5.75 -3.18
N GLN A 18 -17.10 -5.11 -2.26
CA GLN A 18 -15.90 -4.34 -2.61
C GLN A 18 -14.76 -5.33 -2.80
N ASN A 19 -14.18 -5.37 -4.00
CA ASN A 19 -12.99 -6.15 -4.25
C ASN A 19 -11.79 -5.37 -3.69
N ILE A 20 -11.24 -5.88 -2.58
CA ILE A 20 -10.11 -5.29 -1.87
C ILE A 20 -8.89 -6.13 -2.23
N GLU A 21 -7.88 -5.47 -2.81
CA GLU A 21 -6.61 -6.07 -3.14
C GLU A 21 -5.57 -5.71 -2.07
N THR A 22 -4.66 -6.64 -1.79
CA THR A 22 -3.55 -6.42 -0.87
C THR A 22 -2.24 -6.62 -1.61
N GLY A 23 -1.34 -5.66 -1.46
CA GLY A 23 -0.01 -5.69 -2.08
C GLY A 23 0.91 -4.70 -1.40
N CYS A 24 2.03 -4.37 -2.04
CA CYS A 24 3.04 -3.51 -1.47
C CYS A 24 3.37 -2.32 -2.36
N ILE A 25 3.69 -1.21 -1.70
CA ILE A 25 4.34 -0.03 -2.27
C ILE A 25 5.70 0.16 -1.60
N THR A 26 6.65 0.78 -2.29
CA THR A 26 7.94 1.16 -1.69
C THR A 26 7.83 2.57 -1.09
N ALA A 27 8.08 2.70 0.21
CA ALA A 27 8.07 4.00 0.90
C ALA A 27 9.46 4.63 1.07
N GLY A 28 10.52 3.84 0.89
CA GLY A 28 11.88 4.31 1.06
C GLY A 28 12.87 3.18 1.30
N ARG A 29 13.99 3.52 1.95
CA ARG A 29 15.08 2.60 2.25
C ARG A 29 15.65 2.84 3.64
N LEU A 30 16.20 1.78 4.22
CA LEU A 30 17.07 1.82 5.39
C LEU A 30 18.52 1.58 4.95
N ASP A 31 19.45 2.31 5.56
CA ASP A 31 20.88 2.03 5.44
C ASP A 31 21.26 0.75 6.22
N SER A 32 22.52 0.32 6.09
CA SER A 32 23.03 -0.86 6.80
C SER A 32 23.00 -0.76 8.33
N GLY A 33 22.83 0.46 8.87
CA GLY A 33 22.67 0.72 10.30
C GLY A 33 21.20 0.78 10.75
N GLY A 34 20.24 0.49 9.86
CA GLY A 34 18.81 0.56 10.16
C GLY A 34 18.28 2.00 10.29
N ARG A 35 19.04 2.99 9.82
CA ARG A 35 18.61 4.39 9.75
C ARG A 35 17.94 4.64 8.41
N TRP A 36 16.97 5.52 8.42
CA TRP A 36 16.21 5.86 7.24
C TRP A 36 17.04 6.65 6.21
N ALA A 37 17.16 6.16 4.98
CA ALA A 37 17.89 6.83 3.89
C ALA A 37 17.62 6.20 2.49
N PRO A 38 16.91 6.86 1.54
CA PRO A 38 16.01 8.02 1.68
C PRO A 38 14.52 7.62 1.81
N GLN A 39 13.68 8.56 2.26
CA GLN A 39 12.22 8.47 2.11
C GLN A 39 11.86 8.79 0.66
N LEU A 40 10.90 8.05 0.09
CA LEU A 40 10.31 8.45 -1.17
C LEU A 40 9.42 9.68 -0.92
N SER A 41 9.71 10.80 -1.59
CA SER A 41 9.06 12.08 -1.31
C SER A 41 7.56 12.09 -1.57
N SER A 42 7.08 11.23 -2.46
CA SER A 42 5.65 11.07 -2.78
C SER A 42 4.86 10.22 -1.79
N VAL A 43 5.53 9.62 -0.80
CA VAL A 43 4.90 8.78 0.23
C VAL A 43 5.08 9.41 1.61
N ARG A 44 3.99 9.92 2.18
CA ARG A 44 3.93 10.37 3.57
C ARG A 44 3.39 9.28 4.48
N LEU A 45 4.13 8.98 5.53
CA LEU A 45 3.76 8.00 6.55
C LEU A 45 2.81 8.62 7.56
N LEU A 46 1.69 7.96 7.84
CA LEU A 46 0.67 8.44 8.77
C LEU A 46 0.43 7.43 9.91
N ASP A 47 0.09 7.94 11.09
CA ASP A 47 -0.38 7.13 12.22
C ASP A 47 -1.88 6.80 12.12
N ASN A 48 -2.44 6.21 13.19
CA ASN A 48 -3.85 5.85 13.28
C ASN A 48 -4.81 7.05 13.31
N GLU A 49 -4.31 8.25 13.60
CA GLU A 49 -5.08 9.49 13.60
C GLU A 49 -4.99 10.22 12.25
N GLY A 50 -4.27 9.64 11.27
CA GLY A 50 -4.00 10.26 9.98
C GLY A 50 -2.95 11.37 10.06
N LYS A 51 -2.22 11.49 11.17
CA LYS A 51 -1.18 12.50 11.34
C LYS A 51 0.13 12.01 10.77
N GLN A 52 0.85 12.91 10.10
CA GLN A 52 2.16 12.59 9.55
C GLN A 52 3.16 12.24 10.65
N ILE A 53 3.85 11.11 10.47
CA ILE A 53 4.96 10.68 11.30
C ILE A 53 6.26 10.81 10.52
N LEU A 54 7.27 11.36 11.20
CA LEU A 54 8.64 11.39 10.69
C LEU A 54 9.39 10.20 11.29
N VAL A 55 9.99 9.40 10.41
CA VAL A 55 10.73 8.19 10.78
C VAL A 55 12.22 8.44 10.57
N LYS A 56 13.02 8.14 11.58
CA LYS A 56 14.48 8.20 11.56
C LYS A 56 15.11 6.81 11.64
N ILE A 57 14.47 5.88 12.34
CA ILE A 57 14.98 4.53 12.59
C ILE A 57 13.90 3.47 12.36
N LYS A 58 14.32 2.24 12.02
CA LYS A 58 13.45 1.10 11.70
C LYS A 58 12.32 0.87 12.71
N SER A 59 12.60 0.97 14.01
CA SER A 59 11.61 0.66 15.06
C SER A 59 10.40 1.60 15.06
N GLU A 60 10.54 2.84 14.58
CA GLU A 60 9.46 3.83 14.57
C GLU A 60 8.37 3.54 13.51
N LEU A 61 8.66 2.64 12.56
CA LEU A 61 7.72 2.22 11.51
C LEU A 61 6.56 1.39 12.05
N ASN A 62 6.69 0.84 13.25
CA ASN A 62 5.61 0.13 13.93
C ASN A 62 4.37 1.01 14.20
N ARG A 63 4.49 2.33 14.10
CA ARG A 63 3.40 3.31 14.24
C ARG A 63 2.64 3.59 12.94
N VAL A 64 3.16 3.18 11.79
CA VAL A 64 2.52 3.45 10.48
C VAL A 64 1.21 2.69 10.39
N ARG A 65 0.12 3.39 10.05
CA ARG A 65 -1.21 2.80 9.82
C ARG A 65 -1.85 3.24 8.51
N ALA A 66 -1.36 4.34 7.93
CA ALA A 66 -1.76 4.76 6.61
C ALA A 66 -0.58 5.41 5.88
N ALA A 67 -0.72 5.55 4.57
CA ALA A 67 0.18 6.31 3.73
C ALA A 67 -0.61 7.28 2.84
N ALA A 68 -0.20 8.54 2.80
CA ALA A 68 -0.68 9.48 1.80
C ALA A 68 0.27 9.47 0.60
N LEU A 69 -0.30 9.26 -0.58
CA LEU A 69 0.36 9.17 -1.87
C LEU A 69 0.05 10.43 -2.67
N ASP A 70 1.09 11.21 -2.98
CA ASP A 70 0.95 12.44 -3.77
C ASP A 70 0.87 12.17 -5.28
N GLU A 71 1.42 11.05 -5.70
CA GLU A 71 1.48 10.62 -7.10
C GLU A 71 1.07 9.15 -7.26
N ALA A 72 0.87 8.74 -8.51
CA ALA A 72 0.60 7.33 -8.79
C ALA A 72 1.80 6.47 -8.35
N THR A 73 1.56 5.55 -7.42
CA THR A 73 2.65 4.79 -6.78
C THR A 73 2.65 3.35 -7.27
N PRO A 74 3.79 2.81 -7.76
CA PRO A 74 3.88 1.42 -8.20
C PRO A 74 3.40 0.43 -7.13
N PHE A 75 2.56 -0.50 -7.55
CA PHE A 75 1.90 -1.49 -6.70
C PHE A 75 2.24 -2.89 -7.18
N SER A 76 2.81 -3.68 -6.28
CA SER A 76 3.30 -5.03 -6.61
C SER A 76 2.99 -6.03 -5.51
N ARG A 77 3.38 -7.28 -5.72
CA ARG A 77 3.43 -8.25 -4.63
C ARG A 77 4.50 -7.83 -3.61
N CYS A 78 4.26 -8.17 -2.36
CA CYS A 78 5.21 -7.96 -1.27
C CYS A 78 6.33 -9.00 -1.29
N GLU A 79 7.57 -8.54 -1.14
CA GLU A 79 8.74 -9.42 -1.01
C GLU A 79 9.00 -9.77 0.47
N GLY A 80 8.62 -8.89 1.40
CA GLY A 80 8.77 -9.09 2.83
C GLY A 80 10.24 -9.04 3.25
N GLU A 81 10.77 -10.07 3.92
CA GLU A 81 12.15 -10.08 4.43
C GLU A 81 13.18 -10.71 3.46
N LYS A 82 12.76 -10.99 2.22
CA LYS A 82 13.59 -11.70 1.22
C LYS A 82 14.63 -10.79 0.61
N PHE A 83 15.68 -11.39 0.05
CA PHE A 83 16.60 -10.67 -0.84
C PHE A 83 15.93 -10.38 -2.17
N LEU A 84 16.01 -9.14 -2.61
CA LEU A 84 15.50 -8.76 -3.92
C LEU A 84 16.34 -9.42 -5.03
N LYS A 85 15.64 -10.00 -6.00
CA LYS A 85 16.26 -10.48 -7.23
C LYS A 85 16.77 -9.28 -8.04
N ARG A 86 17.93 -9.43 -8.69
CA ARG A 86 18.37 -8.43 -9.67
C ARG A 86 17.37 -8.48 -10.82
N GLY A 87 16.90 -7.32 -11.29
CA GLY A 87 16.25 -7.26 -12.58
C GLY A 87 17.22 -7.77 -13.63
N ASP A 88 16.78 -8.66 -14.51
CA ASP A 88 17.57 -9.01 -15.68
C ASP A 88 17.80 -7.69 -16.45
N ASN A 89 19.03 -7.44 -16.92
CA ASN A 89 19.40 -6.23 -17.67
C ASN A 89 18.68 -6.12 -19.04
N SER A 90 17.52 -6.75 -19.19
CA SER A 90 16.62 -6.58 -20.31
C SER A 90 16.26 -5.10 -20.41
N PRO A 91 16.25 -4.52 -21.63
CA PRO A 91 15.72 -3.19 -21.82
C PRO A 91 14.33 -3.15 -21.16
N LEU A 92 14.06 -2.10 -20.38
CA LEU A 92 12.74 -1.83 -19.82
C LEU A 92 11.76 -1.89 -20.99
N SER A 93 11.09 -3.03 -21.15
CA SER A 93 9.90 -3.11 -21.96
C SER A 93 8.98 -2.03 -21.38
N GLU A 94 8.33 -1.23 -22.23
CA GLU A 94 7.18 -0.37 -21.88
C GLU A 94 5.98 -1.21 -21.38
N ALA A 95 6.25 -2.27 -20.63
CA ALA A 95 5.28 -3.10 -19.98
C ALA A 95 4.55 -2.23 -18.98
N GLN A 96 3.23 -2.24 -19.10
CA GLN A 96 2.36 -1.50 -18.21
C GLN A 96 2.61 -1.96 -16.77
N VAL A 97 2.87 -1.00 -15.88
CA VAL A 97 3.09 -1.22 -14.46
C VAL A 97 1.79 -0.93 -13.72
N THR A 98 1.41 -1.81 -12.80
CA THR A 98 0.29 -1.55 -11.90
C THR A 98 0.69 -0.48 -10.88
N ALA A 99 -0.15 0.51 -10.69
CA ALA A 99 0.05 1.58 -9.71
C ALA A 99 -1.25 1.94 -8.99
N ILE A 100 -1.12 2.49 -7.79
CA ILE A 100 -2.24 3.04 -7.01
C ILE A 100 -2.36 4.52 -7.30
N ARG A 101 -3.59 5.01 -7.49
CA ARG A 101 -3.92 6.44 -7.62
C ARG A 101 -3.44 7.26 -6.41
N PRO A 102 -3.15 8.56 -6.59
CA PRO A 102 -2.95 9.47 -5.46
C PRO A 102 -4.14 9.42 -4.48
N GLY A 103 -3.85 9.51 -3.19
CA GLY A 103 -4.84 9.34 -2.14
C GLY A 103 -4.24 8.81 -0.84
N THR A 104 -5.10 8.47 0.12
CA THR A 104 -4.68 7.82 1.38
C THR A 104 -5.02 6.34 1.33
N VAL A 105 -4.02 5.50 1.60
CA VAL A 105 -4.17 4.04 1.63
C VAL A 105 -3.95 3.50 3.03
N THR A 106 -4.69 2.45 3.39
CA THR A 106 -4.53 1.77 4.68
C THR A 106 -3.30 0.89 4.63
N VAL A 107 -2.43 1.00 5.64
CA VAL A 107 -1.24 0.16 5.81
C VAL A 107 -1.55 -0.92 6.84
N VAL A 108 -1.41 -2.18 6.43
CA VAL A 108 -1.69 -3.36 7.26
C VAL A 108 -0.41 -4.10 7.69
N GLY A 109 0.74 -3.74 7.12
CA GLY A 109 2.02 -4.32 7.46
C GLY A 109 3.19 -3.52 6.90
N VAL A 110 4.39 -3.79 7.41
CA VAL A 110 5.65 -3.22 6.91
C VAL A 110 6.65 -4.36 6.73
N GLY A 111 7.28 -4.43 5.56
CA GLY A 111 8.30 -5.41 5.22
C GLY A 111 9.65 -4.77 4.91
N PHE A 112 10.73 -5.53 5.11
CA PHE A 112 12.09 -5.05 4.93
C PHE A 112 12.92 -5.89 3.95
N PRO A 113 12.63 -5.82 2.63
CA PRO A 113 13.37 -6.61 1.66
C PRO A 113 14.84 -6.24 1.65
N LYS A 114 15.71 -7.24 1.73
CA LYS A 114 17.15 -7.02 1.83
C LYS A 114 17.73 -6.61 0.48
N LEU A 115 18.46 -5.51 0.49
CA LEU A 115 19.20 -5.03 -0.67
C LEU A 115 20.53 -5.78 -0.79
N ARG A 116 20.94 -6.08 -2.03
CA ARG A 116 22.24 -6.73 -2.30
C ARG A 116 23.45 -5.86 -1.96
N VAL A 117 23.27 -4.54 -1.95
CA VAL A 117 24.33 -3.55 -1.70
C VAL A 117 24.42 -3.13 -0.23
N GLY A 118 23.70 -3.83 0.67
CA GLY A 118 23.52 -3.43 2.06
C GLY A 118 22.28 -2.54 2.25
N GLY A 119 21.74 -2.58 3.46
CA GLY A 119 20.47 -1.94 3.80
C GLY A 119 19.24 -2.74 3.37
N GLU A 120 18.08 -2.12 3.50
CA GLU A 120 16.76 -2.73 3.30
C GLU A 120 15.84 -1.75 2.54
N LEU A 121 14.92 -2.26 1.71
CA LEU A 121 13.76 -1.47 1.32
C LEU A 121 12.80 -1.35 2.48
N VAL A 122 11.91 -0.36 2.41
CA VAL A 122 10.74 -0.29 3.27
C VAL A 122 9.50 -0.46 2.39
N GLU A 123 8.91 -1.65 2.46
CA GLU A 123 7.65 -1.97 1.82
C GLU A 123 6.50 -1.71 2.79
N LEU A 124 5.50 -0.95 2.35
CA LEU A 124 4.23 -0.85 3.06
C LEU A 124 3.25 -1.81 2.41
N GLN A 125 2.77 -2.77 3.19
CA GLN A 125 1.67 -3.63 2.76
C GLN A 125 0.37 -2.84 2.91
N VAL A 126 -0.33 -2.62 1.80
CA VAL A 126 -1.51 -1.76 1.72
C VAL A 126 -2.73 -2.54 1.26
N GLN A 127 -3.90 -2.10 1.72
CA GLN A 127 -5.20 -2.53 1.21
C GLN A 127 -5.78 -1.43 0.33
N VAL A 128 -6.17 -1.78 -0.90
CA VAL A 128 -6.70 -0.86 -1.90
C VAL A 128 -7.88 -1.47 -2.62
N GLY A 129 -8.87 -0.66 -2.99
CA GLY A 129 -9.96 -1.12 -3.83
C GLY A 129 -9.51 -1.26 -5.29
N SER A 130 -10.05 -2.22 -6.05
CA SER A 130 -9.68 -2.37 -7.48
C SER A 130 -9.90 -1.11 -8.33
N LYS A 131 -10.78 -0.19 -7.90
CA LYS A 131 -11.00 1.11 -8.56
C LYS A 131 -9.87 2.13 -8.31
N GLU A 132 -9.02 1.89 -7.33
CA GLU A 132 -7.87 2.76 -6.99
C GLU A 132 -6.62 2.34 -7.75
N ILE A 133 -6.62 1.12 -8.30
CA ILE A 133 -5.56 0.58 -9.12
C ILE A 133 -5.71 1.08 -10.57
N LEU A 134 -4.57 1.36 -11.21
CA LEU A 134 -4.47 1.73 -12.61
C LEU A 134 -3.22 1.10 -13.23
N MET A 135 -3.22 1.05 -14.57
CA MET A 135 -2.05 0.66 -15.35
C MET A 135 -1.37 1.94 -15.85
N VAL A 136 -0.09 2.11 -15.56
CA VAL A 136 0.74 3.20 -16.09
C VAL A 136 1.78 2.66 -17.05
N THR A 137 2.15 3.46 -18.04
CA THR A 137 3.42 3.29 -18.76
C THR A 137 4.50 4.04 -17.97
N PRO A 138 5.65 3.41 -17.66
CA PRO A 138 6.72 4.04 -16.88
C PRO A 138 7.41 5.20 -17.59
#